data_AF-A0A7J7QKA2-F1
#
_entry.id   AF-A0A7J7QKA2-F1
#
_cell.length_a   1.000
_cell.length_b   1.000
_cell.length_c   1.000
_cell.angle_alpha   90.00
_cell.angle_beta   90.00
_cell.angle_gamma   90.00
#
_symmetry.space_group_name_H-M   'P 1'
#
loop_
_entity.id
_entity.type
_entity.pdbx_description
1 polymer ?
#
loop_
_entity_poly.entity_id
_entity_poly.type
_entity_poly.pdbx_seq_one_letter_code
_entity_poly.pdbx_strand_id
1 'polypeptide(L)'
;MFRMDKEAFDELHVKYGHRMARLDTNYRQAVPSEKRMAIFLSYLAHGHKQQQLAILWDVSQPVVSRILADGRAVFRNYMVDEEIHAPSGADVDDIAAGFEALAGMPGCVGAVDGTFFHI
;
A
#
# COMPACT_ATOMS: atom_id res chain seq x y z
N MET A 1 -2.49 7.96 9.35
CA MET A 1 -3.54 7.09 9.94
C MET A 1 -3.98 6.13 8.86
N PHE A 2 -4.16 4.84 9.14
CA PHE A 2 -4.61 3.92 8.09
C PHE A 2 -6.11 4.09 7.84
N ARG A 3 -6.52 4.03 6.57
CA ARG A 3 -7.93 3.96 6.14
C ARG A 3 -8.44 2.51 6.02
N MET A 4 -7.71 1.57 6.64
CA MET A 4 -8.10 0.16 6.75
C MET A 4 -8.37 -0.14 8.23
N ASP A 5 -9.26 -1.10 8.47
CA ASP A 5 -9.45 -1.67 9.79
C ASP A 5 -8.27 -2.59 10.16
N LYS A 6 -8.32 -3.12 11.38
CA LYS A 6 -7.23 -3.96 11.89
C LYS A 6 -7.25 -5.32 11.22
N GLU A 7 -8.42 -5.88 10.99
CA GLU A 7 -8.64 -7.18 10.39
C GLU A 7 -8.03 -7.24 8.98
N ALA A 8 -8.28 -6.25 8.12
CA ALA A 8 -7.67 -6.18 6.79
C ALA A 8 -6.14 -6.05 6.86
N PHE A 9 -5.61 -5.29 7.83
CA PHE A 9 -4.16 -5.22 8.03
C PHE A 9 -3.58 -6.59 8.42
N ASP A 10 -4.22 -7.29 9.36
CA ASP A 10 -3.77 -8.59 9.85
C ASP A 10 -3.82 -9.64 8.71
N GLU A 11 -4.86 -9.64 7.87
CA GLU A 11 -4.95 -10.49 6.67
C GLU A 11 -3.78 -10.26 5.72
N LEU A 12 -3.48 -9.00 5.40
CA LEU A 12 -2.35 -8.67 4.55
C LEU A 12 -1.01 -9.09 5.19
N HIS A 13 -0.87 -8.94 6.51
CA HIS A 13 0.36 -9.33 7.21
C HIS A 13 0.56 -10.85 7.27
N VAL A 14 -0.50 -11.62 7.50
CA VAL A 14 -0.44 -13.10 7.40
C VAL A 14 0.06 -13.51 6.03
N LYS A 15 -0.44 -12.85 4.98
CA LYS A 15 -0.14 -13.19 3.59
C LYS A 15 1.27 -12.78 3.15
N TYR A 16 1.71 -11.57 3.50
CA TYR A 16 2.94 -10.97 2.94
C TYR A 16 4.04 -10.71 3.98
N GLY A 17 3.72 -10.72 5.28
CA GLY A 17 4.60 -10.33 6.37
C GLY A 17 5.90 -11.15 6.42
N HIS A 18 5.83 -12.45 6.12
CA HIS A 18 7.00 -13.32 6.04
C HIS A 18 8.01 -12.88 4.96
N ARG A 19 7.55 -12.28 3.86
CA ARG A 19 8.40 -11.76 2.78
C ARG A 19 9.10 -10.46 3.14
N MET A 20 8.56 -9.74 4.13
CA MET A 20 9.13 -8.51 4.65
C MET A 20 9.97 -8.74 5.92
N ALA A 21 9.98 -9.95 6.48
CA ALA A 21 10.70 -10.26 7.70
C ALA A 21 12.22 -10.21 7.52
N ARG A 22 12.94 -9.90 8.61
CA ARG A 22 14.41 -9.92 8.68
C ARG A 22 14.83 -10.61 9.97
N LEU A 23 16.00 -11.25 9.94
CA LEU A 23 16.59 -11.88 11.12
C LEU A 23 17.31 -10.85 11.99
N ASP A 24 17.32 -11.12 13.29
CA ASP A 24 18.15 -10.39 14.23
C ASP A 24 19.65 -10.58 13.91
N THR A 25 20.43 -9.59 14.33
CA THR A 25 21.89 -9.66 14.26
C THR A 25 22.46 -9.53 15.67
N ASN A 26 23.70 -9.96 15.87
CA ASN A 26 24.40 -9.85 17.16
C ASN A 26 24.44 -8.42 17.74
N TYR A 27 24.32 -7.40 16.88
CA TYR A 27 24.43 -5.99 17.28
C TYR A 27 23.07 -5.27 17.34
N ARG A 28 22.02 -5.82 16.76
CA ARG A 28 20.73 -5.13 16.62
C ARG A 28 19.58 -6.09 16.32
N GLN A 29 18.46 -5.88 17.02
CA GLN A 29 17.17 -6.50 16.72
C GLN A 29 16.59 -5.95 15.42
N ALA A 30 16.05 -6.86 14.60
CA ALA A 30 15.32 -6.52 13.40
C ALA A 30 14.03 -5.77 13.75
N VAL A 31 13.62 -4.87 12.85
CA VAL A 31 12.27 -4.27 12.95
C VAL A 31 11.26 -5.41 12.71
N PRO A 32 10.27 -5.61 13.59
CA PRO A 32 9.25 -6.65 13.42
C PRO A 32 8.53 -6.54 12.08
N SER A 33 8.13 -7.67 11.49
CA SER A 33 7.48 -7.68 10.17
C SER A 33 6.17 -6.89 10.16
N GLU A 34 5.39 -6.89 11.26
CA GLU A 34 4.18 -6.06 11.35
C GLU A 34 4.54 -4.58 11.18
N LYS A 35 5.54 -4.11 11.93
CA LYS A 35 5.98 -2.70 11.88
C LYS A 35 6.55 -2.35 10.50
N ARG A 36 7.28 -3.26 9.85
CA ARG A 36 7.81 -3.07 8.49
C ARG A 36 6.67 -2.91 7.48
N MET A 37 5.65 -3.76 7.58
CA MET A 37 4.48 -3.68 6.71
C MET A 37 3.68 -2.40 6.94
N ALA A 38 3.45 -2.02 8.19
CA ALA A 38 2.77 -0.77 8.54
C ALA A 38 3.49 0.47 7.98
N ILE A 39 4.83 0.52 8.07
CA ILE A 39 5.63 1.59 7.47
C ILE A 39 5.42 1.65 5.95
N PHE A 40 5.44 0.50 5.27
CA PHE A 40 5.26 0.42 3.82
C PHE A 40 3.85 0.83 3.38
N LEU A 41 2.81 0.34 4.05
CA LEU A 41 1.42 0.74 3.77
C LEU A 41 1.20 2.24 4.04
N SER A 42 1.86 2.80 5.07
CA SER A 42 1.79 4.24 5.34
C SER A 42 2.37 5.07 4.21
N TYR A 43 3.49 4.59 3.63
CA TYR A 43 4.11 5.21 2.47
C TYR A 43 3.17 5.20 1.26
N LEU A 44 2.54 4.05 0.96
CA LEU A 44 1.59 3.93 -0.15
C LEU A 44 0.37 4.84 0.03
N ALA A 45 -0.19 4.90 1.24
CA ALA A 45 -1.42 5.63 1.50
C ALA A 45 -1.25 7.16 1.51
N HIS A 46 -0.08 7.69 1.87
CA HIS A 46 0.09 9.14 2.10
C HIS A 46 1.21 9.79 1.28
N GLY A 47 2.06 9.01 0.60
CA GLY A 47 3.17 9.54 -0.19
C GLY A 47 4.23 10.30 0.63
N HIS A 48 4.34 10.05 1.93
CA HIS A 48 5.29 10.74 2.81
C HIS A 48 6.75 10.58 2.35
N LYS A 49 7.55 11.63 2.55
CA LYS A 49 9.01 11.53 2.38
C LYS A 49 9.59 10.54 3.40
N GLN A 50 10.66 9.84 3.05
CA GLN A 50 11.27 8.84 3.94
C GLN A 50 11.72 9.40 5.29
N GLN A 51 12.14 10.66 5.34
CA GLN A 51 12.48 11.35 6.60
C GLN A 51 11.26 11.51 7.51
N GLN A 52 10.08 11.82 6.95
CA GLN A 52 8.85 11.93 7.72
C GLN A 52 8.41 10.57 8.27
N LEU A 53 8.54 9.51 7.46
CA LEU A 53 8.29 8.14 7.91
C LEU A 53 9.26 7.70 9.02
N ALA A 54 10.53 8.09 8.91
CA ALA A 54 11.54 7.80 9.92
C ALA A 54 11.17 8.39 11.29
N ILE A 55 10.73 9.65 11.30
CA ILE A 55 10.26 10.34 12.50
C ILE A 55 8.97 9.70 13.02
N LEU A 56 7.97 9.49 12.15
CA LEU A 56 6.66 8.96 12.53
C LEU A 56 6.73 7.56 13.17
N TRP A 57 7.64 6.72 12.66
CA TRP A 57 7.74 5.33 13.07
C TRP A 57 8.91 5.05 14.01
N ASP A 58 9.62 6.08 14.45
CA ASP A 58 10.79 5.99 15.33
C ASP A 58 11.82 4.96 14.81
N VAL A 59 12.27 5.16 13.57
CA VAL A 59 13.29 4.33 12.91
C VAL A 59 14.22 5.22 12.10
N SER A 60 15.46 4.78 11.86
CA SER A 60 16.38 5.57 11.03
C SER A 60 15.95 5.59 9.56
N GLN A 61 16.22 6.70 8.87
CA GLN A 61 15.90 6.85 7.44
C GLN A 61 16.52 5.74 6.54
N PRO A 62 17.74 5.24 6.79
CA PRO A 62 18.25 4.07 6.06
C PRO A 62 17.41 2.79 6.24
N VAL A 63 16.83 2.59 7.43
CA VAL A 63 15.93 1.46 7.69
C VAL A 63 14.63 1.61 6.92
N VAL A 64 14.05 2.82 6.89
CA VAL A 64 12.88 3.12 6.05
C VAL A 64 13.19 2.83 4.59
N SER A 65 14.31 3.34 4.05
CA SER A 65 14.72 3.10 2.67
C SER A 65 14.74 1.60 2.33
N ARG A 66 15.30 0.78 3.22
CA ARG A 66 15.35 -0.69 3.05
C ARG A 66 13.98 -1.34 3.16
N ILE A 67 13.13 -0.90 4.09
CA ILE A 67 11.74 -1.38 4.21
C ILE A 67 10.96 -1.07 2.93
N LEU A 68 11.10 0.14 2.37
CA LEU A 68 10.42 0.51 1.14
C LEU A 68 10.95 -0.27 -0.07
N ALA A 69 12.24 -0.60 -0.11
CA ALA A 69 12.81 -1.45 -1.15
C ALA A 69 12.25 -2.87 -1.08
N ASP A 70 12.26 -3.49 0.11
CA ASP A 70 11.68 -4.83 0.33
C ASP A 70 10.17 -4.82 0.02
N GLY A 71 9.43 -3.82 0.52
CA GLY A 71 8.00 -3.66 0.30
C GLY A 71 7.63 -3.45 -1.16
N ARG A 72 8.38 -2.63 -1.92
CA ARG A 72 8.17 -2.47 -3.37
C ARG A 72 8.36 -3.78 -4.13
N ALA A 73 9.34 -4.60 -3.73
CA ALA A 73 9.55 -5.90 -4.34
C ALA A 73 8.37 -6.84 -4.07
N VAL A 74 7.88 -6.87 -2.82
CA VAL A 74 6.68 -7.65 -2.46
C VAL A 74 5.44 -7.14 -3.19
N PHE A 75 5.26 -5.83 -3.26
CA PHE A 75 4.13 -5.21 -3.93
C PHE A 75 4.09 -5.57 -5.41
N ARG A 76 5.21 -5.36 -6.12
CA ARG A 76 5.31 -5.64 -7.56
C ARG A 76 5.15 -7.12 -7.91
N ASN A 77 5.67 -8.02 -7.06
CA ASN A 77 5.73 -9.44 -7.40
C ASN A 77 4.52 -10.24 -6.91
N TYR A 78 3.69 -9.68 -6.01
CA TYR A 78 2.58 -10.41 -5.38
C TYR A 78 1.33 -9.53 -5.24
N MET A 79 1.42 -8.39 -4.55
CA MET A 79 0.22 -7.64 -4.16
C MET A 79 -0.53 -7.03 -5.34
N VAL A 80 0.16 -6.62 -6.41
CA VAL A 80 -0.51 -6.04 -7.59
C VAL A 80 -1.49 -7.04 -8.19
N ASP A 81 -1.06 -8.28 -8.41
CA ASP A 81 -1.89 -9.28 -9.07
C ASP A 81 -2.97 -9.85 -8.14
N GLU A 82 -2.70 -9.90 -6.84
CA GLU A 82 -3.57 -10.57 -5.86
C GLU A 82 -4.56 -9.63 -5.14
N GLU A 83 -4.26 -8.33 -5.03
CA GLU A 83 -5.09 -7.37 -4.29
C GLU A 83 -5.73 -6.30 -5.20
N ILE A 84 -5.12 -5.99 -6.35
CA ILE A 84 -5.60 -4.93 -7.25
C ILE A 84 -6.41 -5.55 -8.39
N HIS A 85 -7.73 -5.36 -8.34
CA HIS A 85 -8.65 -5.86 -9.35
C HIS A 85 -9.05 -4.70 -10.27
N ALA A 86 -8.57 -4.73 -11.51
CA ALA A 86 -9.05 -3.82 -12.54
C ALA A 86 -10.38 -4.34 -13.10
N PRO A 87 -11.39 -3.47 -13.33
CA PRO A 87 -12.65 -3.91 -13.91
C PRO A 87 -12.42 -4.46 -15.31
N SER A 88 -13.13 -5.53 -15.66
CA SER A 88 -12.99 -6.20 -16.94
C SER A 88 -14.33 -6.74 -17.45
N GLY A 89 -14.49 -6.80 -18.78
CA GLY A 89 -15.70 -7.34 -19.40
C GLY A 89 -16.97 -6.62 -18.93
N ALA A 90 -17.95 -7.39 -18.43
CA ALA A 90 -19.24 -6.88 -17.99
C ALA A 90 -19.14 -5.87 -16.82
N ASP A 91 -18.13 -6.00 -15.95
CA ASP A 91 -17.93 -5.07 -14.83
C ASP A 91 -17.73 -3.63 -15.31
N VAL A 92 -17.15 -3.46 -16.50
CA VAL A 92 -16.88 -2.13 -17.08
C VAL A 92 -18.18 -1.41 -17.40
N ASP A 93 -19.14 -2.12 -18.01
CA ASP A 93 -20.44 -1.56 -18.39
C ASP A 93 -21.27 -1.21 -17.14
N ASP A 94 -21.25 -2.09 -16.13
CA ASP A 94 -21.95 -1.85 -14.86
C ASP A 94 -21.37 -0.66 -14.10
N ILE A 95 -20.05 -0.51 -14.08
CA ILE A 95 -19.40 0.65 -13.45
C ILE A 95 -19.71 1.93 -14.22
N ALA A 96 -19.65 1.90 -15.55
CA ALA A 96 -19.99 3.05 -16.40
C ALA A 96 -21.43 3.53 -16.15
N ALA A 97 -22.39 2.60 -16.12
CA ALA A 97 -23.78 2.90 -15.81
C ALA A 97 -23.94 3.48 -14.39
N GLY A 98 -23.19 2.95 -13.41
CA GLY A 98 -23.16 3.48 -12.04
C GLY A 98 -22.68 4.92 -11.96
N PHE A 99 -21.58 5.27 -12.64
CA PHE A 99 -21.07 6.65 -12.69
C PHE A 99 -22.03 7.60 -13.41
N GLU A 100 -22.68 7.13 -14.48
CA GLU A 100 -23.69 7.92 -15.18
C GLU A 100 -24.91 8.19 -14.28
N ALA A 101 -25.41 7.18 -13.57
CA ALA A 101 -26.57 7.33 -12.68
C ALA A 101 -26.27 8.20 -11.45
N LEU A 102 -25.08 8.08 -10.87
CA LEU A 102 -24.72 8.78 -9.63
C LEU A 102 -24.19 10.20 -9.88
N ALA A 103 -23.44 10.42 -10.96
CA ALA A 103 -22.70 11.65 -11.20
C ALA A 103 -22.94 12.27 -12.60
N GLY A 104 -23.73 11.64 -13.47
CA GLY A 104 -23.96 12.12 -14.84
C GLY A 104 -22.72 12.04 -15.73
N MET A 105 -21.81 11.11 -15.43
CA MET A 105 -20.54 10.93 -16.15
C MET A 105 -20.59 9.69 -17.04
N PRO A 106 -21.13 9.77 -18.27
CA PRO A 106 -21.26 8.62 -19.16
C PRO A 106 -19.89 8.08 -19.57
N GLY A 107 -19.76 6.75 -19.62
CA GLY A 107 -18.53 6.05 -20.01
C GLY A 107 -17.39 6.12 -18.99
N CYS A 108 -17.63 6.65 -17.79
CA CYS A 108 -16.63 6.69 -16.73
C CYS A 108 -16.55 5.34 -16.01
N VAL A 109 -15.43 4.64 -16.16
CA VAL A 109 -15.25 3.26 -15.64
C VAL A 109 -14.38 3.19 -14.38
N GLY A 110 -14.15 4.36 -13.76
CA GLY A 110 -13.31 4.48 -12.58
C GLY A 110 -12.96 5.94 -12.31
N ALA A 111 -12.64 6.23 -11.05
CA ALA A 111 -12.16 7.53 -10.63
C ALA A 111 -10.91 7.36 -9.77
N VAL A 112 -9.92 8.23 -9.99
CA VAL A 112 -8.71 8.30 -9.18
C VAL A 112 -8.73 9.65 -8.48
N ASP A 113 -8.89 9.65 -7.16
CA ASP A 113 -8.73 10.86 -6.35
C ASP A 113 -7.23 11.09 -6.09
N GLY A 114 -6.70 12.19 -6.63
CA GLY A 114 -5.28 12.54 -6.53
C GLY A 114 -5.09 14.05 -6.52
N THR A 115 -4.98 14.63 -5.33
CA THR A 115 -4.42 15.98 -5.18
C THR A 115 -2.91 15.89 -5.44
N PHE A 116 -2.44 16.61 -6.47
CA PHE A 116 -1.05 16.77 -6.95
C PHE A 116 -0.52 15.75 -7.96
N PHE A 117 -0.99 15.84 -9.20
CA PHE A 117 -0.14 15.58 -10.37
C PHE A 117 0.69 16.84 -10.65
N HIS A 118 2.00 16.81 -10.36
CA HIS A 118 2.93 17.73 -11.01
C HIS A 118 3.40 17.07 -12.31
N ILE A 119 2.82 17.53 -13.43
CA ILE A 119 3.32 17.27 -14.79
C ILE A 119 4.45 18.27 -15.07
#